data_AF-A0A834BWF1-F1
#
_entry.id   AF-A0A834BWF1-F1
#
_cell.length_a   1.000
_cell.length_b   1.000
_cell.length_c   1.000
_cell.angle_alpha   90.00
_cell.angle_beta   90.00
_cell.angle_gamma   90.00
#
_symmetry.space_group_name_H-M   'P 1'
#
loop_
_entity.id
_entity.type
_entity.pdbx_description
1 polymer ?
#
loop_
_entity_poly.entity_id
_entity_poly.type
_entity_poly.pdbx_seq_one_letter_code
_entity_poly.pdbx_strand_id
1 'polypeptide(L)'
;MVLYGTATSLVVGKMFTEGKINQATVSKLKASYKLLHDKWKRSQESEIKLLSEAKRCRAELERLQVEVESAEEQSNVEEPDSEVSALRGQLLGAYNTLHAAEEREHKTQHELQCRFRRRVSDKGLSEASDRTLESVNRAADFKELKSKVPSSVELLKKVEQLEGNLAERERQLLEKELLVEQVTRLTKPLGEQAENYRQDSLSLAKRLNEVRTLLIDTNQRIMAVSAELSVKQADALWEKQQIKEKEVQMERCQRRLEQGLSPHPEIEEEWRRTLRDKRRRQKDKEEKERLAEEDKWKPLPSGKRTTADIRPNAYIPENDLLPLPKPYGAMAPFKPSQPGANMRHFAKL
;
A
#
# COMPACT_ATOMS: atom_id res chain seq x y z
N MET A 1 16.27 18.95 26.67
CA MET A 1 15.70 20.06 25.87
C MET A 1 14.74 20.97 26.64
N VAL A 2 14.01 20.48 27.66
CA VAL A 2 13.19 21.32 28.58
C VAL A 2 13.99 22.47 29.22
N LEU A 3 15.28 22.26 29.46
CA LEU A 3 16.22 23.27 29.99
C LEU A 3 16.52 24.45 29.05
N TYR A 4 16.28 24.33 27.74
CA TYR A 4 16.56 25.40 26.76
C TYR A 4 15.33 26.29 26.49
N GLY A 5 14.12 25.76 26.68
CA GLY A 5 12.89 26.57 26.68
C GLY A 5 12.82 27.54 27.85
N THR A 6 13.39 27.16 29.01
CA THR A 6 13.51 28.04 30.17
C THR A 6 14.58 29.10 29.95
N ALA A 7 15.75 28.73 29.39
CA ALA A 7 16.83 29.68 29.08
C ALA A 7 16.41 30.75 28.06
N THR A 8 15.74 30.36 26.98
CA THR A 8 15.23 31.31 25.96
C THR A 8 14.12 32.21 26.50
N SER A 9 13.21 31.68 27.33
CA SER A 9 12.19 32.49 28.02
C SER A 9 12.81 33.51 29.00
N LEU A 10 13.93 33.15 29.65
CA LEU A 10 14.68 34.04 30.55
C LEU A 10 15.40 35.16 29.79
N VAL A 11 16.01 34.85 28.64
CA VAL A 11 16.72 35.84 27.80
C VAL A 11 15.73 36.84 27.18
N VAL A 12 14.59 36.36 26.67
CA VAL A 12 13.52 37.24 26.14
C VAL A 12 12.91 38.09 27.26
N GLY A 13 12.78 37.54 28.47
CA GLY A 13 12.35 38.28 29.66
C GLY A 13 13.31 39.42 30.03
N LYS A 14 14.62 39.16 30.02
CA LYS A 14 15.65 40.20 30.26
C LYS A 14 15.60 41.33 29.22
N MET A 15 15.43 41.00 27.94
CA MET A 15 15.35 42.02 26.88
C MET A 15 14.08 42.88 26.96
N PHE A 16 12.99 42.35 27.52
CA PHE A 16 11.78 43.11 27.83
C PHE A 16 11.99 44.06 29.01
N THR A 17 12.64 43.60 30.09
CA THR A 17 12.93 44.45 31.26
C THR A 17 13.90 45.59 30.95
N GLU A 18 14.80 45.40 29.98
CA GLU A 18 15.72 46.45 29.50
C GLU A 18 15.07 47.44 28.51
N GLY A 19 13.77 47.28 28.19
CA GLY A 19 13.03 48.19 27.30
C GLY A 19 13.45 48.13 25.82
N LYS A 20 14.25 47.14 25.44
CA LYS A 20 14.80 46.97 24.09
C LYS A 20 13.82 46.33 23.11
N ILE A 21 12.78 45.65 23.62
CA ILE A 21 11.75 45.00 22.79
C ILE A 21 10.36 45.25 23.36
N ASN A 22 9.37 45.42 22.48
CA ASN A 22 7.99 45.69 22.86
C ASN A 22 7.29 44.41 23.38
N GLN A 23 6.23 44.56 24.17
CA GLN A 23 5.44 43.42 24.67
C GLN A 23 4.85 42.58 23.52
N ALA A 24 4.43 43.23 22.44
CA ALA A 24 3.88 42.56 21.26
C ALA A 24 4.91 41.62 20.58
N THR A 25 6.18 42.01 20.53
CA THR A 25 7.27 41.19 19.96
C THR A 25 7.62 40.01 20.86
N VAL A 26 7.58 40.19 22.19
CA VAL A 26 7.77 39.10 23.16
C VAL A 26 6.66 38.06 23.04
N SER A 27 5.40 38.49 22.95
CA SER A 27 4.26 37.58 22.77
C SER A 27 4.32 36.83 21.43
N LYS A 28 4.70 37.51 20.33
CA LYS A 28 4.91 36.85 19.03
C LYS A 28 6.01 35.79 19.09
N LEU A 29 7.13 36.08 19.75
CA LEU A 29 8.25 35.16 19.87
C LEU A 29 7.91 33.93 20.74
N LYS A 30 7.23 34.14 21.88
CA LYS A 30 6.71 33.05 22.73
C LYS A 30 5.69 32.18 21.99
N ALA A 31 4.78 32.79 21.22
CA ALA A 31 3.81 32.06 20.41
C ALA A 31 4.50 31.24 19.30
N SER A 32 5.49 31.83 18.62
CA SER A 32 6.29 31.13 17.60
C SER A 32 7.06 29.95 18.17
N TYR A 33 7.67 30.11 19.35
CA TYR A 33 8.39 29.03 20.02
C TYR A 33 7.45 27.90 20.45
N LYS A 34 6.30 28.25 21.05
CA LYS A 34 5.28 27.27 21.45
C LYS A 34 4.78 26.47 20.24
N LEU A 35 4.52 27.15 19.12
CA LEU A 35 4.10 26.51 17.87
C LEU A 35 5.15 25.52 17.35
N LEU A 36 6.42 25.93 17.34
CA LEU A 36 7.53 25.07 16.89
C LEU A 36 7.71 23.85 17.80
N HIS A 37 7.62 24.05 19.12
CA HIS A 37 7.69 22.97 20.10
C HIS A 37 6.52 21.99 19.96
N ASP A 38 5.30 22.49 19.79
CA ASP A 38 4.12 21.64 19.57
C ASP A 38 4.23 20.87 18.25
N LYS A 39 4.78 21.49 17.19
CA LYS A 39 5.07 20.82 15.92
C LYS A 39 6.10 19.70 16.10
N TRP A 40 7.22 19.98 16.76
CA TRP A 40 8.26 18.99 17.05
C TRP A 40 7.70 17.82 17.87
N LYS A 41 6.91 18.11 18.92
CA LYS A 41 6.28 17.09 19.76
C LYS A 41 5.33 16.19 18.95
N ARG A 42 4.49 16.78 18.09
CA ARG A 42 3.61 16.01 17.18
C ARG A 42 4.42 15.16 16.21
N SER A 43 5.53 15.68 15.68
CA SER A 43 6.42 14.93 14.80
C SER A 43 7.03 13.73 15.54
N GLN A 44 7.55 13.95 16.74
CA GLN A 44 8.12 12.89 17.58
C GLN A 44 7.08 11.82 17.96
N GLU A 45 5.87 12.23 18.33
CA GLU A 45 4.77 11.29 18.61
C GLU A 45 4.38 10.47 17.36
N SER A 46 4.40 11.08 16.17
CA SER A 46 4.14 10.36 14.91
C SER A 46 5.25 9.37 14.56
N GLU A 47 6.52 9.72 14.79
CA GLU A 47 7.66 8.82 14.59
C GLU A 47 7.58 7.61 15.53
N ILE A 48 7.25 7.82 16.81
CA ILE A 48 7.08 6.73 17.78
C ILE A 48 5.96 5.78 17.35
N LYS A 49 4.84 6.31 16.85
CA LYS A 49 3.72 5.50 16.33
C LYS A 49 4.17 4.65 15.15
N LEU A 50 4.80 5.25 14.13
CA LEU A 50 5.30 4.52 12.97
C LEU A 50 6.32 3.44 13.34
N LEU A 51 7.22 3.73 14.28
CA LEU A 51 8.18 2.73 14.80
C LEU A 51 7.47 1.57 15.51
N SER A 52 6.42 1.85 16.29
CA SER A 52 5.63 0.81 16.94
C SER A 52 4.87 -0.06 15.93
N GLU A 53 4.34 0.55 14.87
CA GLU A 53 3.66 -0.15 13.78
C GLU A 53 4.63 -1.00 12.97
N ALA A 54 5.81 -0.48 12.64
CA ALA A 54 6.87 -1.25 11.96
C ALA A 54 7.28 -2.49 12.75
N LYS A 55 7.44 -2.36 14.08
CA LYS A 55 7.73 -3.49 14.97
C LYS A 55 6.60 -4.53 14.97
N ARG A 56 5.35 -4.09 15.02
CA ARG A 56 4.18 -4.98 14.93
C ARG A 56 4.16 -5.75 13.61
N CYS A 57 4.39 -5.07 12.49
CA CYS A 57 4.41 -5.71 11.17
C CYS A 57 5.55 -6.72 11.05
N ARG A 58 6.73 -6.41 11.62
CA ARG A 58 7.86 -7.34 11.63
C ARG A 58 7.56 -8.62 12.41
N ALA A 59 7.00 -8.49 13.61
CA ALA A 59 6.59 -9.64 14.42
C ALA A 59 5.51 -10.48 13.71
N GLU A 60 4.58 -9.83 13.00
CA GLU A 60 3.57 -10.52 12.20
C GLU A 60 4.19 -11.28 11.02
N LEU A 61 5.18 -10.70 10.35
CA LEU A 61 5.91 -11.34 9.24
C LEU A 61 6.69 -12.56 9.73
N GLU A 62 7.42 -12.45 10.84
CA GLU A 62 8.15 -13.57 11.46
C GLU A 62 7.18 -14.72 11.83
N ARG A 63 6.01 -14.39 12.39
CA ARG A 63 4.96 -15.38 12.69
C ARG A 63 4.47 -16.10 11.43
N LEU A 64 4.17 -15.34 10.37
CA LEU A 64 3.69 -15.92 9.11
C LEU A 64 4.77 -16.78 8.44
N GLN A 65 6.05 -16.39 8.54
CA GLN A 65 7.16 -17.21 8.04
C GLN A 65 7.25 -18.57 8.75
N VAL A 66 7.18 -18.58 10.08
CA VAL A 66 7.16 -19.84 10.86
C VAL A 66 5.95 -20.69 10.49
N GLU A 67 4.79 -20.06 10.26
CA GLU A 67 3.60 -20.78 9.81
C GLU A 67 3.79 -21.42 8.43
N VAL A 68 4.40 -20.72 7.47
CA VAL A 68 4.77 -21.28 6.17
C VAL A 68 5.72 -22.45 6.32
N GLU A 69 6.82 -22.29 7.08
CA GLU A 69 7.80 -23.36 7.31
C GLU A 69 7.12 -24.60 7.92
N SER A 70 6.26 -24.42 8.92
CA SER A 70 5.53 -25.53 9.53
C SER A 70 4.54 -26.22 8.57
N ALA A 71 3.92 -25.46 7.65
CA ALA A 71 3.01 -26.00 6.65
C ALA A 71 3.76 -26.70 5.51
N GLU A 72 4.93 -26.21 5.12
CA GLU A 72 5.82 -26.85 4.14
C GLU A 72 6.46 -28.12 4.71
N GLU A 73 6.82 -28.13 6.00
CA GLU A 73 7.22 -29.35 6.70
C GLU A 73 6.09 -30.39 6.74
N GLN A 74 4.85 -29.98 7.04
CA GLN A 74 3.68 -30.87 6.99
C GLN A 74 3.39 -31.41 5.58
N SER A 75 3.73 -30.64 4.54
CA SER A 75 3.65 -31.09 3.15
C SER A 75 4.76 -32.08 2.78
N ASN A 76 5.90 -32.03 3.46
CA ASN A 76 7.08 -32.87 3.18
C ASN A 76 7.12 -34.16 4.01
N VAL A 77 6.34 -34.25 5.09
CA VAL A 77 6.16 -35.50 5.86
C VAL A 77 5.34 -36.47 5.02
N GLU A 78 6.09 -37.18 4.16
CA GLU A 78 5.75 -38.41 3.45
C GLU A 78 4.46 -38.37 2.64
N GLU A 79 4.58 -37.88 1.41
CA GLU A 79 3.81 -38.49 0.33
C GLU A 79 4.14 -40.00 0.32
N PRO A 80 3.15 -40.91 0.36
CA PRO A 80 3.34 -42.32 0.05
C PRO A 80 3.76 -42.56 -1.41
N ASP A 81 4.08 -41.50 -2.17
CA ASP A 81 4.53 -41.51 -3.55
C ASP A 81 5.75 -42.40 -3.78
N SER A 82 6.60 -42.64 -2.78
CA SER A 82 7.68 -43.62 -2.91
C SER A 82 7.13 -45.05 -3.07
N GLU A 83 6.17 -45.45 -2.24
CA GLU A 83 5.54 -46.78 -2.29
C GLU A 83 4.57 -46.90 -3.46
N VAL A 84 3.76 -45.85 -3.71
CA VAL A 84 2.80 -45.81 -4.82
C VAL A 84 3.52 -45.77 -6.17
N SER A 85 4.64 -45.05 -6.30
CA SER A 85 5.47 -45.04 -7.50
C SER A 85 6.18 -46.39 -7.70
N ALA A 86 6.67 -47.01 -6.62
CA ALA A 86 7.22 -48.37 -6.69
C ALA A 86 6.17 -49.39 -7.14
N LEU A 87 4.95 -49.32 -6.60
CA LEU A 87 3.82 -50.19 -7.00
C LEU A 87 3.38 -49.93 -8.44
N ARG A 88 3.33 -48.66 -8.90
CA ARG A 88 3.09 -48.32 -10.31
C ARG A 88 4.16 -48.89 -11.24
N GLY A 89 5.43 -48.82 -10.83
CA GLY A 89 6.54 -49.44 -11.56
C GLY A 89 6.43 -50.96 -11.66
N GLN A 90 6.07 -51.62 -10.54
CA GLN A 90 5.84 -53.07 -10.51
C GLN A 90 4.66 -53.49 -11.40
N LEU A 91 3.55 -52.74 -11.37
CA LEU A 91 2.37 -53.00 -12.20
C LEU A 91 2.68 -52.85 -13.70
N LEU A 92 3.41 -51.79 -14.08
CA LEU A 92 3.83 -51.58 -15.47
C LEU A 92 4.78 -52.68 -15.94
N GLY A 93 5.69 -53.14 -15.07
CA GLY A 93 6.56 -54.28 -15.33
C GLY A 93 5.77 -55.57 -15.58
N ALA A 94 4.79 -55.87 -14.72
CA ALA A 94 3.93 -57.05 -14.86
C ALA A 94 3.05 -57.00 -16.13
N TYR A 95 2.56 -55.82 -16.51
CA TYR A 95 1.79 -55.64 -17.74
C TYR A 95 2.65 -55.89 -18.99
N ASN A 96 3.87 -55.36 -19.02
CA ASN A 96 4.79 -55.56 -20.14
C ASN A 96 5.22 -57.03 -20.28
N THR A 97 5.45 -57.73 -19.16
CA THR A 97 5.80 -59.16 -19.20
C THR A 97 4.63 -60.02 -19.66
N LEU A 98 3.40 -59.70 -19.23
CA LEU A 98 2.17 -60.35 -19.69
C LEU A 98 1.98 -60.14 -21.19
N HIS A 99 2.07 -58.90 -21.66
CA HIS A 99 1.90 -58.57 -23.07
C HIS A 99 2.96 -59.26 -23.95
N ALA A 100 4.21 -59.31 -23.48
CA ALA A 100 5.26 -60.06 -24.16
C ALA A 100 5.01 -61.58 -24.17
N ALA A 101 4.28 -62.13 -23.20
CA ALA A 101 3.88 -63.53 -23.19
C ALA A 101 2.71 -63.80 -24.16
N GLU A 102 1.73 -62.89 -24.24
CA GLU A 102 0.62 -62.95 -25.20
C GLU A 102 1.13 -62.94 -26.65
N GLU A 103 2.07 -62.05 -26.98
CA GLU A 103 2.71 -62.01 -28.31
C GLU A 103 3.46 -63.31 -28.64
N ARG A 104 4.12 -63.92 -27.65
CA ARG A 104 4.75 -65.25 -27.83
C ARG A 104 3.70 -66.33 -28.05
N GLU A 105 2.59 -66.29 -27.33
CA GLU A 105 1.49 -67.22 -27.53
C GLU A 105 0.91 -67.10 -28.94
N HIS A 106 0.59 -65.89 -29.40
CA HIS A 106 0.11 -65.65 -30.76
C HIS A 106 1.08 -66.18 -31.83
N LYS A 107 2.38 -65.95 -31.65
CA LYS A 107 3.40 -66.49 -32.55
C LYS A 107 3.42 -68.02 -32.58
N THR A 108 3.41 -68.65 -31.41
CA THR A 108 3.39 -70.13 -31.31
C THR A 108 2.12 -70.75 -31.86
N GLN A 109 0.95 -70.14 -31.62
CA GLN A 109 -0.32 -70.55 -32.21
C GLN A 109 -0.29 -70.47 -33.74
N HIS A 110 0.24 -69.38 -34.30
CA HIS A 110 0.38 -69.23 -35.75
C HIS A 110 1.33 -70.28 -36.35
N GLU A 111 2.46 -70.56 -35.69
CA GLU A 111 3.39 -71.62 -36.10
C GLU A 111 2.74 -73.01 -36.07
N LEU A 112 1.98 -73.32 -35.01
CA LEU A 112 1.21 -74.55 -34.90
C LEU A 112 0.15 -74.66 -36.01
N GLN A 113 -0.56 -73.58 -36.32
CA GLN A 113 -1.54 -73.54 -37.39
C GLN A 113 -0.87 -73.77 -38.76
N CYS A 114 0.30 -73.18 -39.00
CA CYS A 114 1.09 -73.41 -40.19
C CYS A 114 1.56 -74.87 -40.30
N ARG A 115 2.05 -75.45 -39.21
CA ARG A 115 2.43 -76.87 -39.15
C ARG A 115 1.24 -77.79 -39.40
N PHE A 116 0.08 -77.50 -38.81
CA PHE A 116 -1.14 -78.29 -39.00
C PHE A 116 -1.60 -78.27 -40.45
N ARG A 117 -1.65 -77.08 -41.06
CA ARG A 117 -1.98 -76.92 -42.49
C ARG A 117 -1.01 -77.66 -43.41
N ARG A 118 0.29 -77.65 -43.09
CA ARG A 118 1.31 -78.40 -43.83
C ARG A 118 1.10 -79.92 -43.68
N ARG A 119 0.86 -80.40 -42.46
CA ARG A 119 0.55 -81.82 -42.19
C ARG A 119 -0.73 -82.29 -42.88
N VAL A 120 -1.77 -81.45 -42.94
CA VAL A 120 -3.00 -81.76 -43.70
C VAL A 120 -2.72 -81.81 -45.20
N SER A 121 -1.86 -80.93 -45.72
CA SER A 121 -1.44 -80.97 -47.13
C SER A 121 -0.60 -82.21 -47.43
N ASP A 122 0.37 -82.55 -46.57
CA ASP A 122 1.21 -83.75 -46.71
C ASP A 122 0.40 -85.05 -46.58
N LYS A 123 -0.55 -85.09 -45.64
CA LYS A 123 -1.53 -86.19 -45.56
C LYS A 123 -2.44 -86.22 -46.77
N GLY A 124 -2.87 -85.08 -47.31
CA GLY A 124 -3.65 -85.01 -48.54
C GLY A 124 -2.87 -85.50 -49.77
N LEU A 125 -1.56 -85.26 -49.82
CA LEU A 125 -0.66 -85.78 -50.85
C LEU A 125 -0.36 -87.27 -50.65
N SER A 126 -0.21 -87.73 -49.40
CA SER A 126 -0.08 -89.15 -49.06
C SER A 126 -1.36 -89.92 -49.35
N GLU A 127 -2.53 -89.39 -48.97
CA GLU A 127 -3.83 -89.94 -49.32
C GLU A 127 -4.09 -89.86 -50.83
N ALA A 128 -3.58 -88.87 -51.55
CA ALA A 128 -3.66 -88.84 -53.01
C ALA A 128 -2.78 -89.94 -53.66
N SER A 129 -1.60 -90.22 -53.07
CA SER A 129 -0.72 -91.32 -53.45
C SER A 129 -1.32 -92.70 -53.09
N ASP A 130 -1.93 -92.82 -51.92
CA ASP A 130 -2.64 -94.02 -51.47
C ASP A 130 -3.95 -94.21 -52.26
N ARG A 131 -4.64 -93.13 -52.66
CA ARG A 131 -5.80 -93.17 -53.57
C ARG A 131 -5.40 -93.60 -54.98
N THR A 132 -4.20 -93.29 -55.48
CA THR A 132 -3.71 -93.88 -56.74
C THR A 132 -3.38 -95.38 -56.64
N LEU A 133 -3.14 -95.90 -55.42
CA LEU A 133 -2.99 -97.33 -55.14
C LEU A 133 -4.34 -98.02 -54.83
N GLU A 134 -5.31 -97.31 -54.25
CA GLU A 134 -6.68 -97.78 -54.01
C GLU A 134 -7.60 -97.64 -55.24
N SER A 135 -7.28 -96.78 -56.22
CA SER A 135 -8.09 -96.59 -57.44
C SER A 135 -7.99 -97.73 -58.46
N VAL A 136 -7.17 -98.75 -58.21
CA VAL A 136 -7.23 -100.02 -58.96
C VAL A 136 -8.24 -100.99 -58.32
N ASN A 137 -8.76 -100.70 -57.11
CA ASN A 137 -9.75 -101.55 -56.44
C ASN A 137 -10.72 -100.74 -55.57
N ARG A 138 -11.74 -100.13 -56.19
CA ARG A 138 -13.16 -100.46 -55.93
C ARG A 138 -14.11 -99.54 -56.68
N ALA A 139 -15.24 -100.15 -57.06
CA ALA A 139 -16.35 -99.61 -57.79
C ALA A 139 -16.99 -98.37 -57.12
N ALA A 140 -17.67 -97.59 -57.97
CA ALA A 140 -18.42 -96.41 -57.61
C ALA A 140 -19.42 -96.68 -56.48
N ASP A 141 -19.30 -95.90 -55.39
CA ASP A 141 -20.38 -95.71 -54.44
C ASP A 141 -20.78 -94.24 -54.43
N PHE A 142 -22.02 -93.99 -54.82
CA PHE A 142 -22.67 -92.70 -54.72
C PHE A 142 -22.63 -92.21 -53.27
N LYS A 143 -21.79 -91.22 -52.98
CA LYS A 143 -21.85 -90.49 -51.71
C LYS A 143 -22.88 -89.38 -51.86
N GLU A 144 -24.13 -89.81 -51.83
CA GLU A 144 -25.27 -89.01 -51.40
C GLU A 144 -24.81 -88.13 -50.23
N LEU A 145 -24.95 -86.81 -50.35
CA LEU A 145 -24.80 -85.86 -49.24
C LEU A 145 -25.94 -86.15 -48.26
N LYS A 146 -25.84 -87.27 -47.55
CA LYS A 146 -26.50 -87.48 -46.28
C LYS A 146 -25.97 -86.35 -45.41
N SER A 147 -26.78 -85.31 -45.25
CA SER A 147 -26.81 -84.59 -43.99
C SER A 147 -26.91 -85.69 -42.95
N LYS A 148 -25.76 -86.05 -42.36
CA LYS A 148 -25.73 -86.99 -41.26
C LYS A 148 -26.41 -86.23 -40.14
N VAL A 149 -27.72 -86.41 -40.04
CA VAL A 149 -28.45 -86.12 -38.82
C VAL A 149 -27.67 -86.87 -37.76
N PRO A 150 -27.00 -86.16 -36.83
CA PRO A 150 -26.17 -86.81 -35.84
C PRO A 150 -27.02 -87.89 -35.19
N SER A 151 -26.44 -89.07 -35.00
CA SER A 151 -27.14 -90.14 -34.28
C SER A 151 -27.61 -89.59 -32.93
N SER A 152 -28.77 -90.02 -32.42
CA SER A 152 -29.25 -89.63 -31.09
C SER A 152 -28.14 -89.75 -30.03
N VAL A 153 -27.29 -90.77 -30.16
CA VAL A 153 -26.11 -91.00 -29.31
C VAL A 153 -24.99 -89.96 -29.51
N GLU A 154 -24.76 -89.48 -30.74
CA GLU A 154 -23.78 -88.43 -31.03
C GLU A 154 -24.25 -87.06 -30.52
N LEU A 155 -25.55 -86.77 -30.64
CA LEU A 155 -26.19 -85.59 -30.07
C LEU A 155 -26.10 -85.61 -28.54
N LEU A 156 -26.39 -86.74 -27.89
CA LEU A 156 -26.27 -86.89 -26.43
C LEU A 156 -24.82 -86.68 -25.96
N LYS A 157 -23.83 -87.27 -26.64
CA LYS A 157 -22.41 -87.02 -26.33
C LYS A 157 -22.02 -85.56 -26.49
N LYS A 158 -22.61 -84.86 -27.46
CA LYS A 158 -22.36 -83.42 -27.66
C LYS A 158 -23.02 -82.58 -26.57
N VAL A 159 -24.22 -82.96 -26.13
CA VAL A 159 -24.92 -82.34 -25.00
C VAL A 159 -24.12 -82.52 -23.71
N GLU A 160 -23.68 -83.74 -23.37
CA GLU A 160 -22.81 -83.98 -22.20
C GLU A 160 -21.51 -83.18 -22.27
N GLN A 161 -20.90 -83.08 -23.45
CA GLN A 161 -19.71 -82.24 -23.66
C GLN A 161 -20.00 -80.76 -23.40
N LEU A 162 -21.15 -80.25 -23.85
CA LEU A 162 -21.56 -78.87 -23.66
C LEU A 162 -21.94 -78.58 -22.20
N GLU A 163 -22.60 -79.50 -21.51
CA GLU A 163 -22.92 -79.41 -20.09
C GLU A 163 -21.66 -79.39 -19.24
N GLY A 164 -20.67 -80.25 -19.54
CA GLY A 164 -19.36 -80.21 -18.89
C GLY A 164 -18.63 -78.89 -19.12
N ASN A 165 -18.68 -78.36 -20.35
CA ASN A 165 -18.10 -77.05 -20.66
C ASN A 165 -18.83 -75.90 -19.94
N LEU A 166 -20.17 -75.98 -19.81
CA LEU A 166 -20.98 -74.99 -19.10
C LEU A 166 -20.61 -74.98 -17.62
N ALA A 167 -20.56 -76.15 -16.97
CA ALA A 167 -20.18 -76.28 -15.57
C ALA A 167 -18.75 -75.75 -15.31
N GLU A 168 -17.81 -76.01 -16.22
CA GLU A 168 -16.45 -75.46 -16.15
C GLU A 168 -16.47 -73.93 -16.23
N ARG A 169 -17.28 -73.33 -17.11
CA ARG A 169 -17.41 -71.87 -17.22
C ARG A 169 -18.08 -71.26 -15.99
N GLU A 170 -19.13 -71.88 -15.45
CA GLU A 170 -19.81 -71.42 -14.24
C GLU A 170 -18.85 -71.40 -13.05
N ARG A 171 -18.04 -72.45 -12.89
CA ARG A 171 -16.99 -72.51 -11.86
C ARG A 171 -15.96 -71.39 -12.02
N GLN A 172 -15.49 -71.15 -13.25
CA GLN A 172 -14.57 -70.05 -13.54
C GLN A 172 -15.19 -68.67 -13.28
N LEU A 173 -16.50 -68.52 -13.46
CA LEU A 173 -17.22 -67.28 -13.22
C LEU A 173 -17.32 -66.98 -11.72
N LEU A 174 -17.68 -67.98 -10.91
CA LEU A 174 -17.69 -67.91 -9.44
C LEU A 174 -16.31 -67.56 -8.87
N GLU A 175 -15.23 -68.15 -9.40
CA GLU A 175 -13.86 -67.82 -8.98
C GLU A 175 -13.53 -66.35 -9.27
N LYS A 176 -13.90 -65.84 -10.47
CA LYS A 176 -13.71 -64.44 -10.83
C LYS A 176 -14.56 -63.49 -9.98
N GLU A 177 -15.80 -63.86 -9.66
CA GLU A 177 -16.66 -63.06 -8.76
C GLU A 177 -16.04 -62.93 -7.36
N LEU A 178 -15.53 -64.03 -6.81
CA LEU A 178 -14.83 -64.01 -5.52
C LEU A 178 -13.57 -63.11 -5.57
N LEU A 179 -12.81 -63.19 -6.66
CA LEU A 179 -11.63 -62.33 -6.85
C LEU A 179 -12.02 -60.85 -6.95
N VAL A 180 -13.09 -60.52 -7.70
CA VAL A 180 -13.61 -59.15 -7.79
C VAL A 180 -14.06 -58.65 -6.43
N GLU A 181 -14.73 -59.47 -5.63
CA GLU A 181 -15.17 -59.09 -4.28
C GLU A 181 -13.97 -58.83 -3.36
N GLN A 182 -12.94 -59.68 -3.40
CA GLN A 182 -11.70 -59.48 -2.64
C GLN A 182 -10.96 -58.20 -3.06
N VAL A 183 -10.77 -57.97 -4.36
CA VAL A 183 -10.15 -56.76 -4.89
C VAL A 183 -10.96 -55.54 -4.48
N THR A 184 -12.29 -55.59 -4.62
CA THR A 184 -13.17 -54.49 -4.24
C THR A 184 -13.09 -54.17 -2.74
N ARG A 185 -13.01 -55.20 -1.88
CA ARG A 185 -12.85 -55.04 -0.43
C ARG A 185 -11.54 -54.34 -0.06
N LEU A 186 -10.46 -54.57 -0.82
CA LEU A 186 -9.16 -53.94 -0.59
C LEU A 186 -9.10 -52.54 -1.24
N THR A 187 -9.65 -52.36 -2.43
CA THR A 187 -9.56 -51.11 -3.19
C THR A 187 -10.46 -50.01 -2.66
N LYS A 188 -11.66 -50.32 -2.15
CA LYS A 188 -12.58 -49.31 -1.59
C LYS A 188 -11.95 -48.47 -0.45
N PRO A 189 -11.41 -49.07 0.63
CA PRO A 189 -10.81 -48.28 1.71
C PRO A 189 -9.57 -47.52 1.25
N LEU A 190 -8.76 -48.08 0.34
CA LEU A 190 -7.63 -47.38 -0.26
C LEU A 190 -8.09 -46.16 -1.09
N GLY A 191 -9.20 -46.28 -1.81
CA GLY A 191 -9.81 -45.18 -2.55
C GLY A 191 -10.33 -44.06 -1.65
N GLU A 192 -11.01 -44.42 -0.56
CA GLU A 192 -11.46 -43.47 0.46
C GLU A 192 -10.28 -42.76 1.14
N GLN A 193 -9.22 -43.52 1.47
CA GLN A 193 -8.01 -42.97 2.06
C GLN A 193 -7.27 -42.02 1.11
N ALA A 194 -7.18 -42.37 -0.18
CA ALA A 194 -6.59 -41.51 -1.22
C ALA A 194 -7.39 -40.21 -1.41
N GLU A 195 -8.72 -40.27 -1.40
CA GLU A 195 -9.57 -39.07 -1.47
C GLU A 195 -9.43 -38.18 -0.23
N ASN A 196 -9.31 -38.77 0.97
CA ASN A 196 -9.06 -38.01 2.19
C ASN A 196 -7.70 -37.29 2.13
N TYR A 197 -6.62 -37.98 1.72
CA TYR A 197 -5.31 -37.33 1.53
C TYR A 197 -5.36 -36.21 0.49
N ARG A 198 -6.09 -36.42 -0.62
CA ARG A 198 -6.28 -35.40 -1.66
C ARG A 198 -7.00 -34.17 -1.11
N GLN A 199 -8.00 -34.36 -0.26
CA GLN A 199 -8.72 -33.27 0.41
C GLN A 199 -7.83 -32.54 1.42
N ASP A 200 -7.06 -33.27 2.23
CA ASP A 200 -6.13 -32.71 3.21
C ASP A 200 -5.03 -31.89 2.53
N SER A 201 -4.39 -32.44 1.49
CA SER A 201 -3.38 -31.74 0.68
C SER A 201 -3.96 -30.47 0.03
N LEU A 202 -5.18 -30.53 -0.51
CA LEU A 202 -5.86 -29.35 -1.07
C LEU A 202 -6.18 -28.30 -0.01
N SER A 203 -6.56 -28.72 1.21
CA SER A 203 -6.80 -27.80 2.33
C SER A 203 -5.52 -27.11 2.78
N LEU A 204 -4.41 -27.86 2.86
CA LEU A 204 -3.08 -27.34 3.19
C LEU A 204 -2.59 -26.34 2.14
N ALA A 205 -2.74 -26.67 0.85
CA ALA A 205 -2.38 -25.79 -0.25
C ALA A 205 -3.17 -24.47 -0.24
N LYS A 206 -4.47 -24.51 0.10
CA LYS A 206 -5.27 -23.30 0.28
C LYS A 206 -4.75 -22.43 1.42
N ARG A 207 -4.50 -23.03 2.59
CA ARG A 207 -3.94 -22.31 3.75
C ARG A 207 -2.56 -21.71 3.44
N LEU A 208 -1.69 -22.45 2.76
CA LEU A 208 -0.38 -21.96 2.34
C LEU A 208 -0.51 -20.73 1.42
N ASN A 209 -1.45 -20.77 0.47
CA ASN A 209 -1.73 -19.64 -0.41
C ASN A 209 -2.26 -18.41 0.36
N GLU A 210 -3.16 -18.61 1.33
CA GLU A 210 -3.65 -17.54 2.20
C GLU A 210 -2.53 -16.91 3.04
N VAL A 211 -1.64 -17.73 3.62
CA VAL A 211 -0.49 -17.22 4.38
C VAL A 211 0.48 -16.47 3.45
N ARG A 212 0.70 -16.95 2.21
CA ARG A 212 1.53 -16.25 1.21
C ARG A 212 0.96 -14.90 0.82
N THR A 213 -0.35 -14.76 0.64
CA THR A 213 -0.95 -13.44 0.34
C THR A 213 -0.80 -12.48 1.51
N LEU A 214 -1.05 -12.96 2.75
CA LEU A 214 -0.82 -12.17 3.97
C LEU A 214 0.66 -11.75 4.12
N LEU A 215 1.61 -12.62 3.76
CA LEU A 215 3.04 -12.29 3.77
C LEU A 215 3.36 -11.15 2.79
N ILE A 216 2.82 -11.20 1.57
CA ILE A 216 3.00 -10.15 0.57
C ILE A 216 2.42 -8.82 1.09
N ASP A 217 1.20 -8.84 1.62
CA ASP A 217 0.51 -7.65 2.13
C ASP A 217 1.23 -7.02 3.33
N THR A 218 1.67 -7.85 4.28
CA THR A 218 2.45 -7.38 5.44
C THR A 218 3.78 -6.80 5.02
N ASN A 219 4.46 -7.39 4.03
CA ASN A 219 5.70 -6.85 3.49
C ASN A 219 5.48 -5.50 2.77
N GLN A 220 4.40 -5.37 1.99
CA GLN A 220 4.01 -4.08 1.40
C GLN A 220 3.74 -3.03 2.48
N ARG A 221 3.09 -3.40 3.58
CA ARG A 221 2.85 -2.51 4.73
C ARG A 221 4.16 -2.09 5.41
N ILE A 222 5.13 -3.01 5.56
CA ILE A 222 6.47 -2.69 6.08
C ILE A 222 7.17 -1.68 5.16
N MET A 223 7.12 -1.88 3.85
CA MET A 223 7.71 -0.94 2.88
C MET A 223 7.08 0.45 2.99
N ALA A 224 5.75 0.54 3.08
CA ALA A 224 5.03 1.80 3.23
C ALA A 224 5.42 2.54 4.52
N VAL A 225 5.40 1.84 5.67
CA VAL A 225 5.77 2.43 6.97
C VAL A 225 7.26 2.82 6.98
N SER A 226 8.13 2.05 6.34
CA SER A 226 9.57 2.36 6.25
C SER A 226 9.84 3.61 5.40
N ALA A 227 9.08 3.80 4.32
CA ALA A 227 9.15 5.00 3.49
C ALA A 227 8.62 6.23 4.26
N GLU A 228 7.48 6.12 4.94
CA GLU A 228 6.94 7.21 5.76
C GLU A 228 7.92 7.61 6.87
N LEU A 229 8.49 6.62 7.58
CA LEU A 229 9.50 6.86 8.61
C LEU A 229 10.71 7.60 8.05
N SER A 230 11.17 7.24 6.85
CA SER A 230 12.32 7.88 6.21
C SER A 230 12.05 9.35 5.89
N VAL A 231 10.84 9.69 5.42
CA VAL A 231 10.41 11.09 5.20
C VAL A 231 10.34 11.84 6.53
N LYS A 232 9.73 11.25 7.57
CA LYS A 232 9.66 11.87 8.90
C LYS A 232 11.03 12.09 9.53
N GLN A 233 11.96 11.17 9.35
CA GLN A 233 13.34 11.31 9.80
C GLN A 233 14.04 12.45 9.07
N ALA A 234 13.86 12.58 7.75
CA ALA A 234 14.39 13.70 6.99
C ALA A 234 13.82 15.06 7.47
N ASP A 235 12.51 15.14 7.68
CA ASP A 235 11.85 16.33 8.23
C ASP A 235 12.40 16.69 9.62
N ALA A 236 12.56 15.70 10.50
CA ALA A 236 13.10 15.90 11.84
C ALA A 236 14.57 16.38 11.81
N LEU A 237 15.37 15.90 10.86
CA LEU A 237 16.74 16.38 10.64
C LEU A 237 16.74 17.82 10.14
N TRP A 238 15.86 18.18 9.21
CA TRP A 238 15.70 19.54 8.72
C TRP A 238 15.29 20.50 9.86
N GLU A 239 14.31 20.12 10.68
CA GLU A 239 13.89 20.91 11.83
C GLU A 239 15.00 21.08 12.88
N LYS A 240 15.77 20.02 13.16
CA LYS A 240 16.94 20.08 14.04
C LYS A 240 17.99 21.05 13.50
N GLN A 241 18.24 21.04 12.20
CA GLN A 241 19.20 21.94 11.56
C GLN A 241 18.73 23.40 11.67
N GLN A 242 17.44 23.66 11.40
CA GLN A 242 16.85 24.99 11.57
C GLN A 242 16.93 25.48 13.03
N ILE A 243 16.68 24.62 14.01
CA ILE A 243 16.85 24.95 15.44
C ILE A 243 18.30 25.35 15.73
N LYS A 244 19.28 24.55 15.30
CA LYS A 244 20.72 24.86 15.50
C LYS A 244 21.10 26.19 14.85
N GLU A 245 20.63 26.47 13.65
CA GLU A 245 20.88 27.74 12.97
C GLU A 245 20.32 28.92 13.77
N LYS A 246 19.08 28.81 14.27
CA LYS A 246 18.47 29.85 15.11
C LYS A 246 19.16 29.99 16.47
N GLU A 247 19.65 28.91 17.06
CA GLU A 247 20.44 28.92 18.30
C GLU A 247 21.75 29.71 18.10
N VAL A 248 22.50 29.43 17.02
CA VAL A 248 23.71 30.17 16.68
C VAL A 248 23.42 31.65 16.43
N GLN A 249 22.31 31.98 15.77
CA GLN A 249 21.88 33.37 15.59
C GLN A 249 21.55 34.03 16.94
N MET A 250 20.88 33.34 17.85
CA MET A 250 20.59 33.86 19.20
C MET A 250 21.85 34.07 20.01
N GLU A 251 22.81 33.14 20.01
CA GLU A 251 24.10 33.30 20.69
C GLU A 251 24.88 34.50 20.16
N ARG A 252 24.83 34.75 18.84
CA ARG A 252 25.42 35.93 18.23
C ARG A 252 24.73 37.22 18.71
N CYS A 253 23.41 37.22 18.76
CA CYS A 253 22.62 38.35 19.26
C CYS A 253 22.91 38.62 20.74
N GLN A 254 23.00 37.57 21.55
CA GLN A 254 23.30 37.66 22.98
C GLN A 254 24.71 38.22 23.22
N ARG A 255 25.73 37.74 22.50
CA ARG A 255 27.09 38.30 22.59
C ARG A 255 27.14 39.79 22.23
N ARG A 256 26.39 40.22 21.20
CA ARG A 256 26.28 41.65 20.85
C ARG A 256 25.59 42.46 21.96
N LEU A 257 24.55 41.89 22.55
CA LEU A 257 23.83 42.52 23.66
C LEU A 257 24.72 42.70 24.90
N GLU A 258 25.52 41.69 25.25
CA GLU A 258 26.51 41.75 26.34
C GLU A 258 27.56 42.84 26.10
N GLN A 259 27.88 43.13 24.83
CA GLN A 259 28.74 44.25 24.43
C GLN A 259 28.01 45.61 24.39
N GLY A 260 26.73 45.67 24.78
CA GLY A 260 25.92 46.89 24.73
C GLY A 260 25.47 47.31 23.33
N LEU A 261 25.73 46.48 22.31
CA LEU A 261 25.34 46.72 20.93
C LEU A 261 23.94 46.17 20.66
N SER A 262 23.28 46.69 19.62
CA SER A 262 21.97 46.16 19.20
C SER A 262 22.08 44.68 18.80
N PRO A 263 21.13 43.82 19.23
CA PRO A 263 21.14 42.38 18.94
C PRO A 263 21.15 42.02 17.45
N HIS A 264 20.47 42.80 16.61
CA HIS A 264 20.34 42.53 15.17
C HIS A 264 20.54 43.82 14.33
N PRO A 265 21.21 43.75 13.16
CA PRO A 265 21.42 44.92 12.29
C PRO A 265 20.13 45.63 11.88
N GLU A 266 19.08 44.88 11.55
CA GLU A 266 17.77 45.45 11.16
C GLU A 266 17.08 46.14 12.34
N ILE A 267 17.12 45.56 13.54
CA ILE A 267 16.57 46.17 14.76
C ILE A 267 17.38 47.41 15.15
N GLU A 268 18.68 47.44 14.86
CA GLU A 268 19.54 48.61 15.04
C GLU A 268 19.16 49.75 14.09
N GLU A 269 18.78 49.43 12.85
CA GLU A 269 18.29 50.41 11.89
C GLU A 269 16.92 50.94 12.26
N GLU A 270 16.00 50.07 12.70
CA GLU A 270 14.70 50.47 13.23
C GLU A 270 14.84 51.32 14.49
N TRP A 271 15.75 50.98 15.39
CA TRP A 271 16.08 51.79 16.56
C TRP A 271 16.63 53.16 16.16
N ARG A 272 17.59 53.19 15.21
CA ARG A 272 18.14 54.45 14.66
C ARG A 272 17.07 55.27 13.95
N ARG A 273 16.11 54.66 13.25
CA ARG A 273 14.96 55.34 12.64
C ARG A 273 14.05 55.92 13.72
N THR A 274 13.70 55.14 14.73
CA THR A 274 12.84 55.56 15.84
C THR A 274 13.46 56.69 16.65
N LEU A 275 14.77 56.66 16.90
CA LEU A 275 15.50 57.72 17.60
C LEU A 275 15.55 59.01 16.78
N ARG A 276 15.75 58.90 15.46
CA ARG A 276 15.65 60.04 14.53
C ARG A 276 14.26 60.64 14.53
N ASP A 277 13.22 59.81 14.51
CA ASP A 277 11.82 60.26 14.54
C ASP A 277 11.44 60.92 15.85
N LYS A 278 11.91 60.38 16.99
CA LYS A 278 11.74 61.03 18.30
C LYS A 278 12.40 62.40 18.33
N ARG A 279 13.62 62.52 17.83
CA ARG A 279 14.35 63.80 17.76
C ARG A 279 13.66 64.79 16.82
N ARG A 280 13.12 64.33 15.68
CA ARG A 280 12.31 65.17 14.77
C ARG A 280 11.07 65.70 15.48
N ARG A 281 10.24 64.80 16.04
CA ARG A 281 9.02 65.19 16.77
C ARG A 281 9.31 66.12 17.95
N GLN A 282 10.43 65.94 18.63
CA GLN A 282 10.82 66.82 19.72
C GLN A 282 11.16 68.23 19.21
N LYS A 283 11.94 68.34 18.12
CA LYS A 283 12.21 69.65 17.49
C LYS A 283 10.95 70.32 16.97
N ASP A 284 10.07 69.57 16.31
CA ASP A 284 8.80 70.09 15.81
C ASP A 284 7.92 70.60 16.96
N LYS A 285 7.95 69.91 18.10
CA LYS A 285 7.25 70.32 19.32
C LYS A 285 7.85 71.59 19.93
N GLU A 286 9.17 71.65 20.07
CA GLU A 286 9.90 72.82 20.60
C GLU A 286 9.72 74.05 19.70
N GLU A 287 9.75 73.88 18.38
CA GLU A 287 9.50 74.97 17.42
C GLU A 287 8.06 75.46 17.47
N LYS A 288 7.10 74.54 17.56
CA LYS A 288 5.68 74.89 17.75
C LYS A 288 5.45 75.63 19.06
N GLU A 289 6.12 75.23 20.14
CA GLU A 289 6.08 75.92 21.43
C GLU A 289 6.73 77.30 21.35
N ARG A 290 7.87 77.46 20.65
CA ARG A 290 8.53 78.76 20.43
C ARG A 290 7.65 79.71 19.62
N LEU A 291 7.07 79.25 18.52
CA LEU A 291 6.14 80.03 17.70
C LEU A 291 4.90 80.42 18.50
N ALA A 292 4.37 79.52 19.34
CA ALA A 292 3.25 79.84 20.22
C ALA A 292 3.61 80.90 21.28
N GLU A 293 4.84 80.88 21.82
CA GLU A 293 5.29 81.89 22.78
C GLU A 293 5.60 83.25 22.10
N GLU A 294 6.10 83.25 20.87
CA GLU A 294 6.27 84.46 20.04
C GLU A 294 4.91 85.07 19.67
N ASP A 295 3.94 84.24 19.25
CA ASP A 295 2.58 84.67 18.93
C ASP A 295 1.81 85.20 20.15
N LYS A 296 2.18 84.77 21.36
CA LYS A 296 1.58 85.23 22.62
C LYS A 296 1.95 86.69 22.97
N TRP A 297 3.01 87.25 22.39
CA TRP A 297 3.49 88.61 22.66
C TRP A 297 3.70 89.42 21.39
N LYS A 298 2.63 89.69 20.65
CA LYS A 298 2.69 90.56 19.46
C LYS A 298 2.80 92.04 19.85
N PRO A 299 3.75 92.81 19.28
CA PRO A 299 3.84 94.24 19.52
C PRO A 299 2.75 94.99 18.76
N LEU A 300 2.05 95.94 19.41
CA LEU A 300 1.19 96.88 18.70
C LEU A 300 2.01 97.98 18.01
N PRO A 301 1.47 98.63 16.96
CA PRO A 301 2.04 99.82 16.35
C PRO A 301 2.34 100.97 17.35
N SER A 302 1.70 100.98 18.52
CA SER A 302 1.93 101.95 19.60
C SER A 302 3.08 101.57 20.56
N GLY A 303 3.83 100.49 20.30
CA GLY A 303 4.97 100.03 21.10
C GLY A 303 4.63 99.28 22.40
N LYS A 304 3.35 99.05 22.72
CA LYS A 304 2.92 98.25 23.88
C LYS A 304 2.69 96.78 23.47
N ARG A 305 3.02 95.83 24.35
CA ARG A 305 2.81 94.38 24.11
C ARG A 305 1.43 93.95 24.63
N THR A 306 0.71 93.13 23.87
CA THR A 306 -0.58 92.56 24.32
C THR A 306 -0.64 91.06 24.10
N THR A 307 -1.38 90.39 24.97
CA THR A 307 -1.68 88.95 24.91
C THR A 307 -3.07 88.66 24.31
N ALA A 308 -3.74 89.68 23.75
CA ALA A 308 -5.08 89.56 23.19
C ALA A 308 -5.01 89.32 21.68
N ASP A 309 -5.67 88.26 21.21
CA ASP A 309 -5.76 87.94 19.77
C ASP A 309 -6.54 89.02 19.01
N ILE A 310 -6.00 89.45 17.86
CA ILE A 310 -6.70 90.38 16.96
C ILE A 310 -7.93 89.66 16.40
N ARG A 311 -9.10 90.31 16.47
CA ARG A 311 -10.33 89.74 15.94
C ARG A 311 -10.22 89.62 14.40
N PRO A 312 -10.52 88.45 13.80
CA PRO A 312 -10.43 88.25 12.35
C PRO A 312 -11.22 89.26 11.51
N ASN A 313 -12.25 89.90 12.09
CA ASN A 313 -13.11 90.90 11.44
C ASN A 313 -12.82 92.35 11.89
N ALA A 314 -11.58 92.67 12.28
CA ALA A 314 -11.22 94.05 12.56
C ALA A 314 -11.38 94.91 11.29
N TYR A 315 -12.33 95.85 11.33
CA TYR A 315 -12.70 96.73 10.20
C TYR A 315 -11.68 97.84 9.92
N ILE A 316 -10.53 97.81 10.60
CA ILE A 316 -9.49 98.83 10.51
C ILE A 316 -8.26 98.14 9.90
N PRO A 317 -7.97 98.37 8.61
CA PRO A 317 -6.77 97.84 7.97
C PRO A 317 -5.51 98.44 8.61
N GLU A 318 -4.50 97.62 8.86
CA GLU A 318 -3.27 98.02 9.57
C GLU A 318 -2.37 99.02 8.79
N ASN A 319 -2.64 99.25 7.50
CA ASN A 319 -1.74 99.97 6.58
C ASN A 319 -2.26 101.32 6.05
N ASP A 320 -3.40 101.84 6.51
CA ASP A 320 -3.93 103.13 6.05
C ASP A 320 -3.75 104.25 7.10
N LEU A 321 -3.34 105.44 6.65
CA LEU A 321 -3.05 106.62 7.49
C LEU A 321 -4.26 107.20 8.24
N LEU A 322 -5.48 106.76 7.95
CA LEU A 322 -6.73 107.26 8.54
C LEU A 322 -7.67 106.08 8.90
N PRO A 323 -8.24 106.05 10.12
CA PRO A 323 -9.07 104.95 10.59
C PRO A 323 -10.52 105.11 10.10
N LEU A 324 -10.73 105.02 8.79
CA LEU A 324 -12.07 105.05 8.20
C LEU A 324 -12.47 103.66 7.70
N PRO A 325 -13.65 103.14 8.10
CA PRO A 325 -14.17 101.87 7.58
C PRO A 325 -14.34 101.95 6.06
N LYS A 326 -13.69 101.04 5.31
CA LYS A 326 -13.89 100.95 3.87
C LYS A 326 -15.28 100.35 3.60
N PRO A 327 -16.14 100.98 2.78
CA PRO A 327 -17.35 100.31 2.30
C PRO A 327 -16.91 99.06 1.53
N TYR A 328 -17.60 97.94 1.73
CA TYR A 328 -17.34 96.75 0.95
C TYR A 328 -17.51 97.12 -0.52
N GLY A 329 -16.44 96.98 -1.31
CA GLY A 329 -16.42 97.38 -2.72
C GLY A 329 -17.41 96.59 -3.57
N ALA A 330 -17.20 96.53 -4.89
CA ALA A 330 -18.12 95.88 -5.83
C ALA A 330 -18.48 94.41 -5.50
N MET A 331 -17.74 93.75 -4.60
CA MET A 331 -18.05 92.45 -4.02
C MET A 331 -18.54 92.57 -2.57
N ALA A 332 -19.63 93.31 -2.34
CA ALA A 332 -20.25 93.36 -1.02
C ALA A 332 -20.80 91.98 -0.64
N PRO A 333 -20.58 91.50 0.60
CA PRO A 333 -21.09 90.21 1.02
C PRO A 333 -22.63 90.20 0.92
N PHE A 334 -23.14 89.41 -0.02
CA PHE A 334 -24.58 89.22 -0.23
C PHE A 334 -25.14 88.30 0.86
N LYS A 335 -26.32 88.64 1.39
CA LYS A 335 -27.04 87.78 2.33
C LYS A 335 -27.43 86.49 1.60
N PRO A 336 -26.93 85.30 2.01
CA PRO A 336 -27.31 84.05 1.35
C PRO A 336 -28.83 83.89 1.38
N SER A 337 -29.43 83.61 0.21
CA SER A 337 -30.85 83.27 0.12
C SER A 337 -31.17 82.07 1.01
N GLN A 338 -32.35 82.07 1.64
CA GLN A 338 -32.73 81.00 2.56
C GLN A 338 -32.59 79.63 1.88
N PRO A 339 -32.01 78.61 2.54
CA PRO A 339 -31.82 77.29 1.95
C PRO A 339 -33.18 76.71 1.53
N GLY A 340 -33.32 76.35 0.25
CA GLY A 340 -34.50 75.65 -0.24
C GLY A 340 -34.57 74.25 0.39
N ALA A 341 -35.79 73.75 0.60
CA ALA A 341 -36.11 72.51 1.33
C ALA A 341 -35.43 71.22 0.83
N ASN A 342 -34.64 71.27 -0.25
CA ASN A 342 -34.04 70.10 -0.91
C ASN A 342 -32.50 70.03 -0.81
N MET A 343 -31.87 70.81 0.07
CA MET A 343 -30.42 70.71 0.27
C MET A 343 -30.06 69.54 1.20
N ARG A 344 -29.56 68.45 0.61
CA ARG A 344 -28.98 67.31 1.34
C ARG A 344 -27.52 67.60 1.72
N HIS A 345 -27.19 67.42 3.00
CA HIS A 345 -25.82 67.54 3.50
C HIS A 345 -25.05 66.23 3.27
N PHE A 346 -23.86 66.29 2.67
CA PHE A 346 -22.91 65.18 2.65
C PHE A 346 -21.93 65.35 3.82
N ALA A 347 -21.85 64.34 4.70
CA ALA A 347 -20.80 64.25 5.72
C ALA A 347 -19.51 63.74 5.06
N LYS A 348 -18.38 64.40 5.32
CA LYS A 348 -17.05 63.95 4.88
C LYS A 348 -16.60 62.76 5.75
N LEU A 349 -16.16 61.70 5.08
CA LEU A 349 -15.45 60.54 5.66
C LEU A 349 -14.07 60.95 6.19
#